data_AF-A0A1F5S4F8-F1
#
_entry.id   AF-A0A1F5S4F8-F1
#
_cell.length_a   1.000
_cell.length_b   1.000
_cell.length_c   1.000
_cell.angle_alpha   90.00
_cell.angle_beta   90.00
_cell.angle_gamma   90.00
#
_symmetry.space_group_name_H-M   'P 1'
#
loop_
_entity.id
_entity.type
_entity.pdbx_description
1 polymer ?
#
loop_
_entity_poly.entity_id
_entity_poly.type
_entity_poly.pdbx_seq_one_letter_code
_entity_poly.pdbx_strand_id
1 'polypeptide(L)'
;MTEEIKNTENNESGENKILAAISYIGVLCFVPLFLKKDSVFVQFHAKQGLILFIAWVITWAVGLFPVIGWIAAFVACISLIILSLLGFVYALSGKYWKIPYVSQYAEKIKL
;
A
#
# COMPACT_ATOMS: atom_id res chain seq x y z
N MET A 1 12.76 15.69 -14.84
CA MET A 1 12.00 15.18 -13.68
C MET A 1 10.61 14.66 -14.08
N THR A 2 9.74 15.46 -14.72
CA THR A 2 8.42 14.98 -15.19
C THR A 2 8.50 13.98 -16.35
N GLU A 3 9.52 14.10 -17.20
CA GLU A 3 9.78 13.20 -18.35
C GLU A 3 10.35 11.83 -17.91
N GLU A 4 11.20 11.78 -16.88
CA GLU A 4 11.77 10.54 -16.33
C GLU A 4 10.70 9.67 -15.65
N ILE A 5 9.80 10.29 -14.87
CA ILE A 5 8.70 9.58 -14.19
C ILE A 5 7.77 8.91 -15.21
N LYS A 6 7.49 9.60 -16.33
CA LYS A 6 6.63 9.09 -17.42
C LYS A 6 7.27 7.92 -18.19
N ASN A 7 8.61 7.88 -18.28
CA ASN A 7 9.33 6.79 -18.92
C ASN A 7 9.40 5.54 -18.03
N THR A 8 9.49 5.72 -16.70
CA THR A 8 9.41 4.62 -15.73
C THR A 8 8.02 3.97 -15.60
N GLU A 9 6.93 4.72 -15.78
CA GLU A 9 5.57 4.16 -15.72
C GLU A 9 5.32 3.09 -16.81
N ASN A 10 6.01 3.19 -17.95
CA ASN A 10 5.84 2.28 -19.09
C ASN A 10 6.89 1.17 -19.19
N ASN A 11 7.93 1.14 -18.35
CA ASN A 11 9.02 0.16 -18.45
C ASN A 11 9.15 -0.80 -17.25
N GLU A 12 8.30 -0.68 -16.22
CA GLU A 12 8.33 -1.62 -15.10
C GLU A 12 7.97 -3.04 -15.54
N SER A 13 8.76 -4.01 -15.07
CA SER A 13 8.57 -5.42 -15.43
C SER A 13 7.23 -5.94 -14.91
N GLY A 14 6.64 -6.91 -15.62
CA GLY A 14 5.40 -7.55 -15.18
C GLY A 14 5.51 -8.17 -13.79
N GLU A 15 6.68 -8.74 -13.46
CA GLU A 15 6.98 -9.28 -12.14
C GLU A 15 6.93 -8.18 -11.05
N ASN A 16 7.58 -7.03 -11.29
CA ASN A 16 7.57 -5.91 -10.35
C ASN A 16 6.15 -5.37 -10.14
N LYS A 17 5.35 -5.28 -11.20
CA LYS A 17 3.92 -4.88 -11.12
C LYS A 17 3.11 -5.82 -10.25
N ILE A 18 3.27 -7.13 -10.42
CA ILE A 18 2.59 -8.14 -9.60
C ILE A 18 3.04 -8.07 -8.14
N LEU A 19 4.34 -8.04 -7.88
CA LEU A 19 4.89 -7.94 -6.53
C LEU A 19 4.45 -6.66 -5.82
N ALA A 20 4.49 -5.52 -6.52
CA ALA A 20 3.98 -4.26 -6.01
C ALA A 20 2.47 -4.33 -5.68
N ALA A 21 1.65 -4.93 -6.55
CA ALA A 21 0.22 -5.07 -6.31
C ALA A 21 -0.10 -5.96 -5.10
N ILE A 22 0.61 -7.07 -4.93
CA ILE A 22 0.48 -7.97 -3.75
C ILE A 22 0.72 -7.22 -2.43
N SER A 23 1.47 -6.11 -2.46
CA SER A 23 1.67 -5.25 -1.29
C SER A 23 0.37 -4.76 -0.65
N TYR A 24 -0.70 -4.66 -1.43
CA TYR A 24 -1.99 -4.16 -0.96
C TYR A 24 -2.92 -5.27 -0.44
N ILE A 25 -2.45 -6.51 -0.37
CA ILE A 25 -3.23 -7.66 0.12
C ILE A 25 -2.79 -8.00 1.56
N GLY A 26 -3.15 -7.12 2.50
CA GLY A 26 -2.97 -7.33 3.94
C GLY A 26 -1.55 -7.76 4.32
N VAL A 27 -1.44 -8.93 4.97
CA VAL A 27 -0.15 -9.46 5.46
C VAL A 27 0.84 -9.79 4.34
N LEU A 28 0.38 -9.95 3.09
CA LEU A 28 1.27 -10.25 1.98
C LEU A 28 2.22 -9.10 1.64
N CYS A 29 2.02 -7.90 2.19
CA CYS A 29 2.95 -6.78 2.06
C CYS A 29 4.38 -7.09 2.48
N PHE A 30 4.59 -8.04 3.40
CA PHE A 30 5.93 -8.44 3.82
C PHE A 30 6.70 -9.20 2.73
N VAL A 31 6.01 -9.88 1.81
CA VAL A 31 6.64 -10.62 0.72
C VAL A 31 7.45 -9.68 -0.19
N PRO A 32 6.86 -8.70 -0.90
CA PRO A 32 7.60 -7.77 -1.72
C PRO A 32 8.58 -6.91 -0.91
N LEU A 33 8.22 -6.56 0.34
CA LEU A 33 9.07 -5.76 1.22
C LEU A 33 10.43 -6.43 1.51
N PHE A 34 10.43 -7.74 1.74
CA PHE A 34 11.66 -8.47 2.06
C PHE A 34 12.35 -9.11 0.86
N LEU A 35 11.59 -9.55 -0.16
CA LEU A 35 12.14 -10.29 -1.30
C LEU A 35 12.65 -9.37 -2.42
N LYS A 36 12.12 -8.15 -2.57
CA LYS A 36 12.46 -7.24 -3.69
C LYS A 36 12.98 -5.89 -3.18
N LYS A 37 14.11 -5.92 -2.46
CA LYS A 37 14.74 -4.74 -1.84
C LYS A 37 15.46 -3.82 -2.83
N ASP A 38 15.85 -4.38 -3.97
CA ASP A 38 16.54 -3.73 -5.07
C ASP A 38 15.60 -2.90 -5.97
N SER A 39 14.31 -3.22 -5.98
CA SER A 39 13.32 -2.49 -6.79
C SER A 39 12.71 -1.31 -6.03
N VAL A 40 13.01 -0.09 -6.50
CA VAL A 40 12.43 1.15 -5.97
C VAL A 40 10.89 1.16 -6.10
N PHE A 41 10.36 0.67 -7.23
CA PHE A 41 8.91 0.58 -7.47
C PHE A 41 8.23 -0.38 -6.50
N VAL A 42 8.77 -1.58 -6.33
CA VAL A 42 8.19 -2.57 -5.42
C VAL A 42 8.29 -2.09 -3.98
N GLN A 43 9.41 -1.50 -3.57
CA GLN A 43 9.57 -0.92 -2.23
C GLN A 43 8.61 0.26 -1.98
N PHE A 44 8.34 1.08 -2.99
CA PHE A 44 7.37 2.17 -2.89
C PHE A 44 5.97 1.66 -2.53
N HIS A 45 5.48 0.65 -3.26
CA HIS A 45 4.17 0.04 -3.00
C HIS A 45 4.17 -0.83 -1.74
N ALA A 46 5.25 -1.56 -1.45
CA ALA A 46 5.40 -2.39 -0.25
C ALA A 46 5.31 -1.58 1.04
N LYS A 47 5.98 -0.42 1.10
CA LYS A 47 5.94 0.47 2.26
C LYS A 47 4.54 1.05 2.48
N GLN A 48 3.82 1.45 1.42
CA GLN A 48 2.42 1.87 1.54
C GLN A 48 1.50 0.73 1.99
N GLY A 49 1.70 -0.46 1.43
CA GLY A 49 0.99 -1.68 1.83
C GLY A 49 1.19 -2.02 3.31
N LEU A 50 2.41 -1.87 3.81
CA LEU A 50 2.72 -2.06 5.24
C LEU A 50 1.97 -1.07 6.13
N ILE A 51 1.91 0.21 5.76
CA ILE A 51 1.13 1.20 6.53
C ILE A 51 -0.37 0.85 6.53
N LEU A 52 -0.92 0.43 5.39
CA LEU A 52 -2.31 -0.02 5.32
C LEU A 52 -2.55 -1.27 6.17
N PHE A 53 -1.63 -2.22 6.18
CA PHE A 53 -1.69 -3.41 7.04
C PHE A 53 -1.68 -3.04 8.53
N ILE A 54 -0.81 -2.11 8.94
CA ILE A 54 -0.81 -1.60 10.33
C ILE A 54 -2.15 -0.94 10.66
N ALA A 55 -2.71 -0.15 9.74
CA ALA A 55 -4.02 0.47 9.93
C ALA A 55 -5.16 -0.56 10.05
N TRP A 56 -5.08 -1.69 9.33
CA TRP A 56 -6.00 -2.82 9.51
C TRP A 56 -5.92 -3.40 10.94
N VAL A 57 -4.71 -3.63 11.46
CA VAL A 57 -4.49 -4.14 12.82
C VAL A 57 -5.07 -3.17 13.87
N ILE A 58 -4.83 -1.87 13.70
CA ILE A 58 -5.40 -0.83 14.58
C ILE A 58 -6.93 -0.83 14.51
N THR A 59 -7.49 -0.94 13.31
CA THR A 59 -8.95 -0.98 13.09
C THR A 59 -9.60 -2.15 13.81
N TRP A 60 -8.95 -3.32 13.81
CA TRP A 60 -9.41 -4.49 14.58
C TRP A 60 -9.40 -4.23 16.09
N ALA A 61 -8.36 -3.58 16.61
CA ALA A 61 -8.29 -3.22 18.03
C ALA A 61 -9.38 -2.21 18.43
N VAL A 62 -9.66 -1.22 17.57
CA VAL A 62 -10.76 -0.25 17.78
C VAL A 62 -12.11 -0.94 17.81
N GLY A 63 -12.32 -1.99 17.00
CA GLY A 63 -13.54 -2.78 16.97
C GLY A 63 -13.86 -3.53 18.27
N LEU A 64 -12.93 -3.61 19.21
CA LEU A 64 -13.15 -4.22 20.53
C LEU A 64 -14.05 -3.36 21.44
N PHE A 65 -14.16 -2.05 21.17
CA PHE A 65 -15.00 -1.15 21.95
C PHE A 65 -16.45 -1.15 21.42
N PRO A 66 -17.46 -1.49 22.25
CA PRO A 66 -18.84 -1.59 21.79
C PRO A 66 -19.39 -0.22 21.37
N VAL A 67 -20.35 -0.26 20.44
CA VAL A 67 -21.07 0.91 19.87
C VAL A 67 -20.15 1.86 19.09
N ILE A 68 -19.30 2.64 19.77
CA ILE A 68 -18.45 3.65 19.13
C ILE A 68 -17.34 3.00 18.30
N GLY A 69 -16.68 2.00 18.88
CA GLY A 69 -15.61 1.27 18.18
C GLY A 69 -16.12 0.54 16.94
N TRP A 70 -17.34 -0.01 16.99
CA TRP A 70 -17.96 -0.66 15.83
C TRP A 70 -18.24 0.30 14.67
N ILE A 71 -18.81 1.47 14.95
CA ILE A 71 -19.08 2.48 13.91
C ILE A 71 -17.76 2.98 13.31
N ALA A 72 -16.78 3.31 14.16
CA ALA A 72 -15.47 3.74 13.71
C ALA A 72 -14.76 2.67 12.88
N ALA A 73 -14.77 1.41 13.35
CA ALA A 73 -14.15 0.30 12.65
C ALA A 73 -14.84 0.01 11.31
N PHE A 74 -16.17 0.13 11.23
CA PHE A 74 -16.89 -0.03 9.98
C PHE A 74 -16.45 0.98 8.91
N VAL A 75 -16.42 2.28 9.27
CA VAL A 75 -15.97 3.34 8.35
C VAL A 75 -14.51 3.16 7.95
N ALA A 76 -13.65 2.79 8.91
CA ALA A 76 -12.24 2.53 8.66
C ALA A 76 -12.04 1.33 7.71
N CYS A 77 -12.75 0.22 7.92
CA CYS A 77 -12.71 -0.95 7.04
C CYS A 77 -13.04 -0.59 5.59
N ILE A 78 -14.14 0.15 5.35
CA ILE A 78 -14.52 0.56 4.00
C ILE A 78 -13.43 1.43 3.37
N SER A 79 -12.90 2.39 4.13
CA SER A 79 -11.83 3.27 3.65
C SER A 79 -10.56 2.49 3.30
N LEU A 80 -10.14 1.54 4.16
CA LEU A 80 -8.96 0.71 3.94
C LEU A 80 -9.11 -0.22 2.73
N ILE A 81 -10.31 -0.79 2.50
CA ILE A 81 -10.60 -1.58 1.30
C ILE A 81 -10.43 -0.73 0.04
N ILE A 82 -11.01 0.47 0.01
CA ILE A 82 -10.94 1.37 -1.15
C ILE A 82 -9.48 1.76 -1.43
N LEU A 83 -8.74 2.19 -0.40
CA LEU A 83 -7.34 2.58 -0.55
C LEU A 83 -6.46 1.43 -1.01
N SER A 84 -6.68 0.22 -0.49
CA SER A 84 -5.95 -0.98 -0.89
C SER A 84 -6.25 -1.34 -2.35
N LEU A 85 -7.52 -1.29 -2.77
CA LEU A 85 -7.92 -1.58 -4.14
C LEU A 85 -7.34 -0.58 -5.15
N LEU A 86 -7.39 0.71 -4.83
CA LEU A 86 -6.79 1.74 -5.68
C LEU A 86 -5.27 1.54 -5.76
N GLY A 87 -4.59 1.32 -4.63
CA GLY A 87 -3.16 1.03 -4.59
C GLY A 87 -2.79 -0.17 -5.47
N PHE A 88 -3.57 -1.25 -5.37
CA PHE A 88 -3.44 -2.45 -6.17
C PHE A 88 -3.55 -2.16 -7.67
N VAL A 89 -4.58 -1.42 -8.10
CA VAL A 89 -4.80 -1.10 -9.53
C VAL A 89 -3.69 -0.19 -10.07
N TYR A 90 -3.25 0.81 -9.31
CA TYR A 90 -2.15 1.69 -9.72
C TYR A 90 -0.82 0.93 -9.81
N ALA A 91 -0.56 0.00 -8.89
CA ALA A 91 0.62 -0.88 -8.92
C ALA A 91 0.63 -1.78 -10.17
N LEU A 92 -0.50 -2.42 -10.50
CA LEU A 92 -0.63 -3.21 -11.73
C LEU A 92 -0.46 -2.36 -13.00
N SER A 93 -0.82 -1.08 -12.93
CA SER A 93 -0.64 -0.12 -14.02
C SER A 93 0.80 0.40 -14.13
N GLY A 94 1.72 0.02 -13.22
CA GLY A 94 3.10 0.54 -13.18
C GLY A 94 3.23 1.97 -12.67
N LYS A 95 2.21 2.50 -11.98
CA LYS A 95 2.15 3.91 -11.58
C LYS A 95 2.49 4.11 -10.12
N TYR A 96 3.34 5.10 -9.85
CA TYR A 96 3.70 5.54 -8.50
C TYR A 96 2.59 6.39 -7.88
N TRP A 97 1.48 5.77 -7.51
CA TRP A 97 0.41 6.48 -6.84
C TRP A 97 0.69 6.66 -5.35
N LYS A 98 0.76 7.92 -4.93
CA LYS A 98 0.87 8.28 -3.51
C LYS A 98 -0.51 8.34 -2.89
N ILE A 99 -0.86 7.35 -2.08
CA ILE A 99 -2.08 7.39 -1.27
C ILE A 99 -2.00 8.58 -0.30
N PRO A 100 -2.98 9.51 -0.34
CA PRO A 100 -3.04 10.63 0.60
C PRO A 100 -3.02 10.16 2.04
N TYR A 101 -2.30 10.88 2.90
CA TYR A 101 -2.08 10.57 4.32
C TYR A 101 -1.32 9.27 4.64
N VAL A 102 -1.33 8.25 3.78
CA VAL A 102 -0.56 7.00 3.96
C VAL A 102 0.90 7.19 3.51
N SER A 103 1.11 7.85 2.37
CA SER A 103 2.44 7.97 1.75
C SER A 103 3.43 8.73 2.63
N GLN A 104 2.98 9.73 3.38
CA GLN A 104 3.81 10.47 4.34
C GLN A 104 4.40 9.60 5.45
N TYR A 105 3.74 8.50 5.83
CA TYR A 105 4.26 7.55 6.81
C TYR A 105 5.13 6.51 6.12
N ALA A 106 4.72 6.04 4.94
CA ALA A 106 5.48 5.08 4.14
C ALA A 106 6.88 5.61 3.77
N GLU A 107 6.99 6.89 3.41
CA GLU A 107 8.27 7.54 3.05
C GLU A 107 9.26 7.64 4.23
N LYS A 108 8.78 7.57 5.47
CA LYS A 108 9.63 7.59 6.67
C LYS A 108 10.25 6.23 6.98
N ILE A 109 9.79 5.16 6.33
CA ILE A 109 10.30 3.80 6.54
C ILE A 109 11.65 3.65 5.85
N LYS A 110 12.72 3.62 6.66
CA LYS A 110 14.08 3.30 6.23
C LYS A 110 14.28 1.79 6.27
N LEU A 111 14.05 1.16 5.12
CA LEU A 111 14.28 -0.25 4.80
C LEU A 111 14.93 -0.30 3.42
#